data_AF-A0A840DTD9-F1
#
_entry.id   AF-A0A840DTD9-F1
#
_cell.length_a   1.000
_cell.length_b   1.000
_cell.length_c   1.000
_cell.angle_alpha   90.00
_cell.angle_beta   90.00
_cell.angle_gamma   90.00
#
_symmetry.space_group_name_H-M   'P 1'
#
loop_
_entity.id
_entity.type
_entity.pdbx_description
1 polymer ?
#
loop_
_entity_poly.entity_id
_entity_poly.type
_entity_poly.pdbx_seq_one_letter_code
_entity_poly.pdbx_strand_id
1 'polypeptide(L)'
;MKKGTEEKLMKKLMKTARQKQKELNWQKETFHRSPYPCPICGQMSQKSSYPFCSTRCRAIDLNRWLSGGYSLPSALQESEEEE
;
A
#
# COMPACT_ATOMS: atom_id res chain seq x y z
N MET A 1 -46.70 2.25 18.53
CA MET A 1 -45.96 2.23 17.25
C MET A 1 -44.52 2.79 17.35
N LYS A 2 -43.81 2.61 18.48
CA LYS A 2 -42.45 3.15 18.71
C LYS A 2 -41.30 2.14 18.47
N LYS A 3 -41.63 0.85 18.38
CA LYS A 3 -40.64 -0.25 18.25
C LYS A 3 -39.88 -0.23 16.91
N GLY A 4 -40.52 0.25 15.84
CA GLY A 4 -39.92 0.26 14.50
C GLY A 4 -38.83 1.33 14.31
N THR A 5 -38.82 2.39 15.11
CA THR A 5 -37.77 3.42 15.04
C THR A 5 -36.53 3.03 15.84
N GLU A 6 -36.71 2.39 17.00
CA GLU A 6 -35.60 1.83 17.79
C GLU A 6 -34.88 0.72 17.02
N GLU A 7 -35.62 -0.19 16.39
CA GLU A 7 -35.03 -1.27 15.61
C GLU A 7 -34.23 -0.74 14.41
N LYS A 8 -34.75 0.30 13.73
CA LYS A 8 -34.03 0.98 12.64
C LYS A 8 -32.78 1.69 13.13
N LEU A 9 -32.84 2.34 14.31
CA LEU A 9 -31.70 3.00 14.92
C LEU A 9 -30.61 1.99 15.31
N MET A 10 -30.98 0.88 15.94
CA MET A 10 -30.07 -0.21 16.31
C MET A 10 -29.42 -0.83 15.07
N LYS A 11 -30.18 -1.10 14.00
CA LYS A 11 -29.64 -1.59 12.72
C LYS A 11 -28.66 -0.59 12.07
N LYS A 12 -28.92 0.72 12.17
CA LYS A 12 -28.03 1.77 11.65
C LYS A 12 -26.71 1.82 12.44
N LEU A 13 -26.79 1.82 13.77
CA LEU A 13 -25.62 1.80 14.66
C LEU A 13 -24.72 0.58 14.41
N MET A 14 -25.31 -0.61 14.29
CA MET A 14 -24.58 -1.85 14.01
C MET A 14 -23.89 -1.83 12.63
N LYS A 15 -24.55 -1.29 11.59
CA LYS A 15 -23.94 -1.14 10.26
C LYS A 15 -22.77 -0.16 10.28
N THR A 16 -22.92 0.98 10.95
CA THR A 16 -21.82 1.95 11.10
C THR A 16 -20.66 1.40 11.94
N ALA A 17 -20.94 0.62 12.99
CA ALA A 17 -19.90 -0.03 13.78
C ALA A 17 -19.12 -1.06 12.96
N ARG A 18 -19.82 -1.86 12.13
CA ARG A 18 -19.20 -2.82 11.21
C ARG A 18 -18.33 -2.14 10.15
N GLN A 19 -18.79 -0.99 9.63
CA GLN A 19 -18.01 -0.20 8.68
C GLN A 19 -16.75 0.39 9.34
N LYS A 20 -16.85 0.92 10.56
CA LYS A 20 -15.71 1.42 11.33
C LYS A 20 -14.71 0.30 11.68
N GLN A 21 -15.20 -0.90 12.02
CA GLN A 21 -14.36 -2.07 12.23
C GLN A 21 -13.63 -2.48 10.94
N LYS A 22 -14.29 -2.39 9.77
CA LYS A 22 -13.65 -2.66 8.48
C LYS A 22 -12.56 -1.63 8.14
N GLU A 23 -12.78 -0.35 8.42
CA GLU A 23 -11.74 0.68 8.25
C GLU A 23 -10.54 0.44 9.17
N LEU A 24 -10.79 0.07 10.42
CA LEU A 24 -9.75 -0.29 11.38
C LEU A 24 -9.02 -1.59 11.00
N ASN A 25 -9.68 -2.57 10.39
CA ASN A 25 -9.04 -3.80 9.92
C ASN A 25 -8.15 -3.55 8.70
N TRP A 26 -8.59 -2.70 7.77
CA TRP A 26 -7.82 -2.31 6.59
C TRP A 26 -6.52 -1.62 6.98
N GLN A 27 -6.60 -0.69 7.94
CA GLN A 27 -5.41 -0.05 8.50
C GLN A 27 -4.46 -1.10 9.08
N LYS A 28 -4.94 -2.02 9.91
CA LYS A 28 -4.10 -3.06 10.54
C LYS A 28 -3.42 -3.97 9.52
N GLU A 29 -4.09 -4.36 8.45
CA GLU A 29 -3.54 -5.29 7.44
C GLU A 29 -2.32 -4.71 6.71
N THR A 30 -2.31 -3.39 6.47
CA THR A 30 -1.13 -2.70 5.88
C THR A 30 0.10 -2.68 6.79
N PHE A 31 -0.06 -2.88 8.11
CA PHE A 31 1.00 -2.79 9.11
C PHE A 31 1.66 -4.13 9.47
N HIS A 32 1.25 -5.26 8.86
CA HIS A 32 1.81 -6.59 9.17
C HIS A 32 2.99 -7.00 8.29
N ARG A 33 3.49 -6.10 7.43
CA ARG A 33 4.69 -6.40 6.63
C ARG A 33 5.95 -6.31 7.49
N SER A 34 6.82 -7.32 7.37
CA SER A 34 8.13 -7.35 8.02
C SER A 34 8.95 -6.11 7.61
N PRO A 35 9.66 -5.45 8.53
CA PRO A 35 10.49 -4.31 8.21
C PRO A 35 11.61 -4.71 7.24
N TYR A 36 11.78 -3.93 6.18
CA TYR A 36 12.73 -4.17 5.10
C TYR A 36 13.69 -2.97 4.99
N PRO A 37 14.97 -3.14 4.60
CA PRO A 37 15.87 -2.01 4.38
C PRO A 37 15.36 -1.11 3.24
N CYS A 38 15.45 0.21 3.45
CA CYS A 38 15.02 1.21 2.49
C CYS A 38 15.85 1.07 1.18
N PRO A 39 15.20 0.96 0.00
CA PRO A 39 15.92 0.78 -1.26
C PRO A 39 16.74 2.01 -1.69
N ILE A 40 16.54 3.16 -1.04
CA ILE A 40 17.24 4.41 -1.35
C ILE A 40 18.48 4.63 -0.49
N CYS A 41 18.45 4.23 0.78
CA CYS A 41 19.53 4.55 1.74
C CYS A 41 19.93 3.38 2.68
N GLY A 42 19.27 2.23 2.61
CA GLY A 42 19.58 1.05 3.43
C GLY A 42 19.06 1.07 4.87
N GLN A 43 18.56 2.20 5.37
CA GLN A 43 17.99 2.28 6.73
C GLN A 43 16.68 1.51 6.85
N MET A 44 16.34 1.04 8.05
CA MET A 44 15.12 0.26 8.27
C MET A 44 13.83 1.03 7.91
N SER A 45 12.91 0.40 7.18
CA SER A 45 11.63 1.00 6.78
C SER A 45 10.78 1.40 8.00
N GLN A 46 10.08 2.53 7.89
CA GLN A 46 9.12 2.97 8.90
C GLN A 46 7.70 2.57 8.49
N LYS A 47 6.84 2.25 9.46
CA LYS A 47 5.45 1.81 9.18
C LYS A 47 4.64 2.83 8.38
N SER A 48 4.86 4.12 8.62
CA SER A 48 4.17 5.22 7.91
C SER A 48 4.66 5.42 6.48
N SER A 49 5.92 5.07 6.19
CA SER A 49 6.57 5.30 4.90
C SER A 49 6.97 4.03 4.15
N TYR A 50 6.59 2.85 4.63
CA TYR A 50 6.94 1.56 4.04
C TYR A 50 6.70 1.55 2.52
N PRO A 51 7.65 1.07 1.70
CA PRO A 51 8.90 0.35 2.04
C PRO A 51 10.10 1.26 2.40
N PHE A 52 9.91 2.57 2.54
CA PHE A 52 10.99 3.53 2.78
C PHE A 52 11.17 3.86 4.26
N CYS A 53 12.33 4.42 4.61
CA CYS A 53 12.59 4.94 5.96
C CYS A 53 11.95 6.31 6.21
N SER A 54 11.58 7.07 5.16
CA SER A 54 11.03 8.42 5.28
C SER A 54 10.31 8.88 4.01
N THR A 55 9.51 9.96 4.12
CA THR A 55 8.88 10.65 2.98
C THR A 55 9.91 11.19 1.99
N ARG A 56 11.09 11.63 2.47
CA ARG A 56 12.18 12.10 1.61
C ARG A 56 12.67 10.99 0.68
N CYS A 57 12.91 9.79 1.21
CA CYS A 57 13.36 8.65 0.39
C CYS A 57 12.28 8.23 -0.63
N ARG A 58 11.00 8.28 -0.27
CA ARG A 58 9.89 8.06 -1.21
C ARG A 58 9.91 9.06 -2.37
N ALA A 59 10.13 10.34 -2.09
CA ALA A 59 10.19 11.36 -3.13
C ALA A 59 11.41 11.20 -4.06
N ILE A 60 12.56 10.81 -3.50
CA ILE A 60 13.76 10.50 -4.29
C ILE A 60 13.52 9.32 -5.22
N ASP A 61 12.93 8.24 -4.69
CA ASP A 61 12.56 7.07 -5.51
C ASP A 61 11.64 7.47 -6.65
N LEU A 62 10.59 8.24 -6.36
CA LEU A 62 9.67 8.76 -7.37
C LEU A 62 10.40 9.57 -8.45
N ASN A 63 11.35 10.42 -8.07
CA ASN A 63 12.14 11.16 -9.05
C ASN A 63 12.96 10.22 -9.97
N ARG A 64 13.54 9.14 -9.41
CA ARG A 64 14.27 8.14 -10.22
C ARG A 64 13.35 7.47 -11.25
N TRP A 65 12.11 7.14 -10.86
CA TRP A 65 11.10 6.64 -11.79
C TRP A 65 10.80 7.65 -12.91
N LEU A 66 10.49 8.89 -12.54
CA LEU A 66 10.12 9.94 -13.51
C LEU A 66 11.28 10.33 -14.43
N SER A 67 12.52 10.14 -13.98
CA SER A 67 13.73 10.43 -14.78
C SER A 67 14.17 9.26 -15.67
N GLY A 68 13.45 8.13 -15.66
CA GLY A 68 13.85 6.93 -16.42
C GLY A 68 15.06 6.21 -15.82
N GLY A 69 15.36 6.40 -14.54
CA GLY A 69 16.48 5.75 -13.85
C GLY A 69 16.27 4.25 -13.57
N TYR A 70 15.07 3.73 -13.84
CA TYR A 70 14.75 2.31 -13.78
C TYR A 70 14.52 1.79 -15.20
N SER A 71 15.41 0.93 -15.68
CA SER A 71 15.29 0.23 -16.96
C SER A 71 15.21 -1.28 -16.74
N LEU A 72 14.36 -1.95 -17.51
CA LEU A 72 14.36 -3.40 -17.60
C LEU A 72 15.33 -3.79 -18.72
N PRO A 73 16.20 -4.79 -18.51
CA PRO A 73 17.05 -5.29 -19.58
C PRO A 73 16.17 -5.84 -20.72
N SER A 74 16.53 -5.56 -21.97
CA SER A 74 15.91 -6.22 -23.11
C SER A 74 16.26 -7.71 -23.06
N ALA A 75 15.27 -8.57 -23.29
CA ALA A 75 15.58 -9.97 -23.59
C ALA A 75 16.54 -9.96 -24.78
N LEU A 76 17.68 -10.65 -24.66
CA LEU A 76 18.58 -10.87 -25.78
C LEU A 76 17.72 -11.45 -26.91
N GLN A 77 17.61 -10.72 -28.02
CA GLN A 77 16.98 -11.27 -29.21
C GLN A 77 17.83 -12.47 -29.59
N GLU A 78 17.28 -13.68 -29.42
CA GLU A 78 17.80 -14.85 -30.11
C GLU A 78 17.76 -14.48 -31.59
N SER A 79 18.95 -14.42 -32.20
CA SER A 79 19.13 -14.09 -33.60
C SER A 79 18.19 -14.96 -34.43
N GLU A 80 17.17 -14.34 -35.03
CA GLU A 80 16.46 -14.87 -36.19
C GLU A 80 17.46 -14.87 -37.37
N GLU A 81 18.41 -15.80 -37.33
CA GLU A 81 19.15 -16.28 -38.48
C GLU A 81 18.90 -17.79 -38.54
N GLU A 82 17.89 -18.20 -39.29
CA GLU A 82 17.98 -19.34 -40.20
C GLU A 82 16.81 -19.28 -41.20
N GLU A 83 17.21 -19.18 -42.46
CA GLU A 83 16.43 -19.16 -43.70
C GLU A 83 15.77 -20.51 -44.00
#